data_AF-A0A661C152-F1
#
_entry.id   AF-A0A661C152-F1
#
_cell.length_a   1.000
_cell.length_b   1.000
_cell.length_c   1.000
_cell.angle_alpha   90.00
_cell.angle_beta   90.00
_cell.angle_gamma   90.00
#
_symmetry.space_group_name_H-M   'P 1'
#
loop_
_entity.id
_entity.type
_entity.pdbx_description
1 polymer ?
#
loop_
_entity_poly.entity_id
_entity_poly.type
_entity_poly.pdbx_seq_one_letter_code
_entity_poly.pdbx_strand_id
1 'polypeptide(L)'
;FSFHVKATMMKISHPIVFGHAVKIFYKELFKRHKKIFKELGVNPNNGISSVYEKIVSLPRSRRKEIEFDIHACHARRAEMAMVDPTEGITNLHSPNNVIVDASIPAMIRHGGKMRSPHGKLKDTKAVMPESTFARIYQEMINFCKTHGSFDPVTMGTAPNVGLMAQKAEEYGSHDKTFEIPFGGTARIVKHDGSVLLEQTVEKGDIWRMCQTKDEPVYDWVKLAVRRAKETGSPTIFWLDRYRPHDWELIKKVELYLKEYDLTGTNIQLMSPLRAMRFSLERIIRGKDTISVTGNILRDYLTDLFPIMEVGTSSKMLSIVPMMKGGFMFETGAGGTAPVLAKQLFEENHLCWDSLGEFLAIAASLEELSKKTGNDRAKILADTLSVATSNLLDNHKSPSPRTGEMDTRGSHFYLALYWAQALAEQTDDIKMAAHFSNLAKILAESEDKINSELAESYSVPVDLGGYFVLDQKKVKSLMRPSTTFNEALLITK
;
A
#
# COMPACT_ATOMS: atom_id res chain seq x y z
N PHE A 1 -5.94 19.59 -11.71
CA PHE A 1 -4.73 18.88 -12.15
C PHE A 1 -4.19 18.09 -10.97
N SER A 2 -3.92 16.81 -11.14
CA SER A 2 -3.19 16.00 -10.16
C SER A 2 -2.20 15.11 -10.87
N PHE A 3 -1.11 14.76 -10.18
CA PHE A 3 0.03 14.04 -10.69
C PHE A 3 0.29 12.83 -9.80
N HIS A 4 0.29 11.65 -10.40
CA HIS A 4 0.32 10.38 -9.68
C HIS A 4 1.47 9.53 -10.21
N VAL A 5 2.49 9.35 -9.37
CA VAL A 5 3.67 8.55 -9.66
C VAL A 5 4.06 7.76 -8.41
N LYS A 6 5.05 6.87 -8.53
CA LYS A 6 5.57 6.07 -7.41
C LYS A 6 7.03 6.41 -7.09
N ALA A 7 7.30 7.64 -6.65
CA ALA A 7 8.66 8.15 -6.55
C ALA A 7 9.52 7.49 -5.45
N THR A 8 8.88 7.00 -4.38
CA THR A 8 9.53 6.26 -3.28
C THR A 8 10.14 4.94 -3.73
N MET A 9 9.40 4.18 -4.54
CA MET A 9 9.84 2.86 -5.02
C MET A 9 10.66 3.00 -6.30
N MET A 10 10.21 3.79 -7.27
CA MET A 10 10.94 4.04 -8.52
C MET A 10 12.01 5.14 -8.36
N LYS A 11 12.95 4.90 -7.44
CA LYS A 11 13.89 5.87 -6.84
C LYS A 11 14.71 6.73 -7.80
N ILE A 12 14.91 6.27 -9.04
CA ILE A 12 15.65 7.02 -10.07
C ILE A 12 14.68 7.66 -11.06
N SER A 13 13.91 6.84 -11.78
CA SER A 13 13.02 7.32 -12.85
C SER A 13 11.94 8.32 -12.40
N HIS A 14 11.18 8.01 -11.35
CA HIS A 14 9.99 8.80 -11.02
C HIS A 14 10.31 10.16 -10.38
N PRO A 15 11.38 10.33 -9.57
CA PRO A 15 11.83 11.67 -9.17
C PRO A 15 12.20 12.57 -10.36
N ILE A 16 12.80 12.03 -11.42
CA ILE A 16 13.10 12.79 -12.65
C ILE A 16 11.79 13.22 -13.33
N VAL A 17 10.87 12.28 -13.55
CA VAL A 17 9.53 12.54 -14.13
C VAL A 17 8.76 13.59 -13.31
N PHE A 18 8.80 13.48 -11.98
CA PHE A 18 8.19 14.45 -11.06
C PHE A 18 8.84 15.83 -11.18
N GLY A 19 10.17 15.89 -11.23
CA GLY A 19 10.92 17.12 -11.43
C GLY A 19 10.58 17.83 -12.74
N HIS A 20 10.32 17.08 -13.82
CA HIS A 20 9.79 17.67 -15.05
C HIS A 20 8.41 18.29 -14.86
N ALA A 21 7.48 17.63 -14.15
CA ALA A 21 6.17 18.20 -13.84
C ALA A 21 6.29 19.51 -13.03
N VAL A 22 7.18 19.54 -12.02
CA VAL A 22 7.48 20.75 -11.22
C VAL A 22 8.03 21.87 -12.11
N LYS A 23 9.08 21.59 -12.90
CA LYS A 23 9.70 22.58 -13.80
C LYS A 23 8.70 23.16 -14.81
N ILE A 24 7.80 22.34 -15.35
CA ILE A 24 6.82 22.79 -16.36
C ILE A 24 5.68 23.58 -15.71
N PHE A 25 5.16 23.12 -14.57
CA PHE A 25 4.11 23.83 -13.85
C PHE A 25 4.59 25.24 -13.44
N TYR A 26 5.79 25.31 -12.84
CA TYR A 26 6.45 26.54 -12.37
C TYR A 26 7.46 27.12 -13.37
N LYS A 27 7.26 26.95 -14.68
CA LYS A 27 8.23 27.34 -15.72
C LYS A 27 8.72 28.78 -15.61
N GLU A 28 7.81 29.72 -15.37
CA GLU A 28 8.15 31.15 -15.27
C GLU A 28 9.00 31.44 -14.03
N LEU A 29 8.70 30.80 -12.90
CA LEU A 29 9.49 30.87 -11.67
C LEU A 29 10.93 30.39 -11.91
N PHE A 30 11.09 29.18 -12.47
CA PHE A 30 12.41 28.59 -12.73
C PHE A 30 13.19 29.36 -13.80
N LYS A 31 12.50 29.99 -14.76
CA LYS A 31 13.13 30.86 -15.78
C LYS A 31 13.65 32.15 -15.15
N ARG A 32 12.83 32.84 -14.33
CA ARG A 32 13.19 34.12 -13.70
C ARG A 32 14.29 33.97 -12.66
N HIS A 33 14.22 32.94 -11.82
CA HIS A 33 15.14 32.74 -10.69
C HIS A 33 16.26 31.74 -10.96
N LYS A 34 16.50 31.39 -12.23
CA LYS A 34 17.44 30.34 -12.65
C LYS A 34 18.82 30.42 -11.97
N LYS A 35 19.40 31.62 -11.91
CA LYS A 35 20.73 31.84 -11.32
C LYS A 35 20.73 31.55 -9.81
N ILE A 36 19.79 32.15 -9.09
CA ILE A 36 19.63 32.00 -7.64
C ILE A 36 19.35 30.54 -7.28
N PHE A 37 18.46 29.86 -8.01
CA PHE A 37 18.15 28.45 -7.77
C PHE A 37 19.35 27.53 -8.01
N LYS A 38 20.20 27.84 -8.99
CA LYS A 38 21.45 27.11 -9.20
C LYS A 38 22.43 27.31 -8.03
N GLU A 39 22.59 28.54 -7.56
CA GLU A 39 23.48 28.88 -6.43
C GLU A 39 23.01 28.24 -5.11
N LEU A 40 21.69 28.20 -4.88
CA LEU A 40 21.09 27.58 -3.70
C LEU A 40 21.00 26.04 -3.76
N GLY A 41 21.31 25.43 -4.91
CA GLY A 41 21.19 24.00 -5.11
C GLY A 41 19.73 23.50 -5.01
N VAL A 42 18.78 24.25 -5.55
CA VAL A 42 17.37 23.83 -5.65
C VAL A 42 17.28 22.62 -6.57
N ASN A 43 16.64 21.55 -6.09
CA ASN A 43 16.42 20.33 -6.86
C ASN A 43 14.91 20.09 -7.06
N PRO A 44 14.36 20.35 -8.27
CA PRO A 44 12.94 20.14 -8.53
C PRO A 44 12.50 18.67 -8.48
N ASN A 45 13.44 17.71 -8.57
CA ASN A 45 13.12 16.28 -8.40
C ASN A 45 12.65 15.98 -6.96
N ASN A 46 12.98 16.86 -6.01
CA ASN A 46 12.50 16.81 -4.62
C ASN A 46 11.21 17.61 -4.41
N GLY A 47 10.62 18.18 -5.47
CA GLY A 47 9.39 18.97 -5.40
C GLY A 47 9.60 20.46 -5.14
N ILE A 48 8.48 21.21 -5.06
CA ILE A 48 8.53 22.64 -4.77
C ILE A 48 8.98 22.91 -3.32
N SER A 49 8.91 21.93 -2.41
CA SER A 49 9.47 22.04 -1.06
C SER A 49 10.97 22.37 -1.10
N SER A 50 11.70 21.84 -2.08
CA SER A 50 13.12 22.17 -2.26
C SER A 50 13.35 23.67 -2.52
N VAL A 51 12.41 24.36 -3.19
CA VAL A 51 12.50 25.83 -3.32
C VAL A 51 12.26 26.46 -1.96
N TYR A 52 11.15 26.12 -1.28
CA TYR A 52 10.79 26.70 0.02
C TYR A 52 11.89 26.52 1.07
N GLU A 53 12.47 25.33 1.20
CA GLU A 53 13.56 25.04 2.14
C GLU A 53 14.81 25.89 1.86
N LYS A 54 15.18 26.04 0.58
CA LYS A 54 16.43 26.71 0.21
C LYS A 54 16.35 28.23 0.25
N ILE A 55 15.17 28.82 0.01
CA ILE A 55 15.00 30.29 0.05
C ILE A 55 14.94 30.86 1.48
N VAL A 56 14.88 30.01 2.52
CA VAL A 56 14.95 30.45 3.93
C VAL A 56 16.29 31.12 4.24
N SER A 57 17.37 30.79 3.56
CA SER A 57 18.67 31.46 3.75
C SER A 57 18.73 32.86 3.13
N LEU A 58 17.77 33.23 2.26
CA LEU A 58 17.78 34.52 1.57
C LEU A 58 17.23 35.67 2.44
N PRO A 59 17.63 36.92 2.17
CA PRO A 59 16.99 38.10 2.72
C PRO A 59 15.48 38.12 2.44
N ARG A 60 14.70 38.64 3.40
CA ARG A 60 13.23 38.65 3.37
C ARG A 60 12.65 39.23 2.08
N SER A 61 13.24 40.29 1.53
CA SER A 61 12.77 40.92 0.28
C SER A 61 12.86 39.96 -0.92
N ARG A 62 13.99 39.25 -1.06
CA ARG A 62 14.22 38.24 -2.11
C ARG A 62 13.35 37.01 -1.91
N ARG A 63 13.19 36.55 -0.67
CA ARG A 63 12.29 35.44 -0.36
C ARG A 63 10.86 35.76 -0.78
N LYS A 64 10.34 36.92 -0.38
CA LYS A 64 8.99 37.38 -0.76
C LYS A 64 8.80 37.53 -2.26
N GLU A 65 9.82 37.99 -2.99
CA GLU A 65 9.79 38.05 -4.46
C GLU A 65 9.55 36.65 -5.07
N ILE A 66 10.29 35.64 -4.60
CA ILE A 66 10.16 34.25 -5.06
C ILE A 66 8.79 33.66 -4.67
N GLU A 67 8.35 33.87 -3.42
CA GLU A 67 7.02 33.42 -2.94
C GLU A 67 5.89 34.03 -3.77
N PHE A 68 5.98 35.32 -4.10
CA PHE A 68 5.03 35.99 -4.98
C PHE A 68 5.00 35.36 -6.37
N ASP A 69 6.15 35.05 -6.96
CA ASP A 69 6.23 34.40 -8.27
C ASP A 69 5.70 32.95 -8.24
N ILE A 70 5.80 32.24 -7.11
CA ILE A 70 5.13 30.94 -6.92
C ILE A 70 3.61 31.14 -6.98
N HIS A 71 3.06 32.10 -6.23
CA HIS A 71 1.63 32.41 -6.27
C HIS A 71 1.15 32.85 -7.66
N ALA A 72 1.96 33.64 -8.37
CA ALA A 72 1.66 34.06 -9.74
C ALA A 72 1.57 32.87 -10.71
N CYS A 73 2.37 31.80 -10.51
CA CYS A 73 2.23 30.58 -11.28
C CYS A 73 0.87 29.90 -11.01
N HIS A 74 0.43 29.82 -9.76
CA HIS A 74 -0.87 29.24 -9.40
C HIS A 74 -2.05 29.99 -10.02
N ALA A 75 -1.98 31.33 -10.09
CA ALA A 75 -3.04 32.14 -10.71
C ALA A 75 -3.17 31.95 -12.24
N ARG A 76 -2.10 31.50 -12.91
CA ARG A 76 -2.05 31.34 -14.38
C ARG A 76 -2.09 29.88 -14.85
N ARG A 77 -2.14 28.93 -13.93
CA ARG A 77 -2.16 27.49 -14.22
C ARG A 77 -3.47 26.87 -13.75
N ALA A 78 -3.75 25.65 -14.21
CA ALA A 78 -4.89 24.90 -13.73
C ALA A 78 -4.78 24.68 -12.22
N GLU A 79 -5.92 24.74 -11.52
CA GLU A 79 -6.02 24.42 -10.10
C GLU A 79 -5.41 23.03 -9.83
N MET A 80 -4.56 22.94 -8.81
CA MET A 80 -3.83 21.73 -8.44
C MET A 80 -4.51 21.04 -7.24
N ALA A 81 -4.49 19.71 -7.24
CA ALA A 81 -4.88 18.93 -6.06
C ALA A 81 -3.96 19.22 -4.87
N MET A 82 -4.55 19.24 -3.67
CA MET A 82 -3.85 19.49 -2.41
C MET A 82 -3.68 18.18 -1.64
N VAL A 83 -2.52 18.04 -1.00
CA VAL A 83 -2.27 17.04 0.04
C VAL A 83 -2.87 17.55 1.34
N ASP A 84 -2.52 18.79 1.70
CA ASP A 84 -3.06 19.49 2.85
C ASP A 84 -3.38 20.94 2.45
N PRO A 85 -4.67 21.31 2.32
CA PRO A 85 -5.06 22.67 1.97
C PRO A 85 -4.87 23.68 3.11
N THR A 86 -4.87 23.28 4.39
CA THR A 86 -4.69 24.21 5.52
C THR A 86 -3.23 24.66 5.63
N GLU A 87 -2.30 23.73 5.37
CA GLU A 87 -0.86 23.99 5.36
C GLU A 87 -0.33 24.42 3.97
N GLY A 88 -1.21 24.51 2.96
CA GLY A 88 -0.82 24.86 1.58
C GLY A 88 0.06 23.82 0.88
N ILE A 89 0.07 22.57 1.35
CA ILE A 89 0.85 21.47 0.78
C ILE A 89 0.15 20.96 -0.48
N THR A 90 0.74 21.27 -1.64
CA THR A 90 0.22 20.89 -2.95
C THR A 90 0.65 19.47 -3.37
N ASN A 91 0.03 18.93 -4.41
CA ASN A 91 0.44 17.65 -5.02
C ASN A 91 1.88 17.67 -5.58
N LEU A 92 2.42 18.83 -5.96
CA LEU A 92 3.82 18.98 -6.40
C LEU A 92 4.78 19.38 -5.26
N HIS A 93 4.33 19.39 -4.00
CA HIS A 93 5.13 19.80 -2.85
C HIS A 93 6.32 18.86 -2.61
N SER A 94 6.07 17.57 -2.50
CA SER A 94 7.08 16.51 -2.38
C SER A 94 6.69 15.29 -3.21
N PRO A 95 7.64 14.61 -3.88
CA PRO A 95 7.36 13.47 -4.74
C PRO A 95 6.77 12.26 -4.01
N ASN A 96 6.91 12.21 -2.68
CA ASN A 96 6.47 11.08 -1.87
C ASN A 96 5.09 11.31 -1.23
N ASN A 97 4.50 12.50 -1.38
CA ASN A 97 3.21 12.81 -0.74
C ASN A 97 2.02 12.16 -1.45
N VAL A 98 2.09 11.96 -2.77
CA VAL A 98 1.01 11.39 -3.58
C VAL A 98 1.54 10.21 -4.39
N ILE A 99 1.30 9.01 -3.86
CA ILE A 99 1.78 7.75 -4.43
C ILE A 99 0.64 7.09 -5.21
N VAL A 100 0.87 6.73 -6.47
CA VAL A 100 -0.17 6.34 -7.44
C VAL A 100 -1.06 5.17 -6.99
N ASP A 101 -0.46 4.15 -6.38
CA ASP A 101 -1.09 2.95 -5.83
C ASP A 101 -2.16 3.29 -4.78
N ALA A 102 -1.89 4.20 -3.84
CA ALA A 102 -2.84 4.61 -2.81
C ALA A 102 -3.74 5.78 -3.25
N SER A 103 -3.19 6.74 -4.00
CA SER A 103 -3.88 7.99 -4.32
C SER A 103 -4.96 7.86 -5.39
N ILE A 104 -4.79 6.96 -6.38
CA ILE A 104 -5.80 6.74 -7.40
C ILE A 104 -7.03 6.01 -6.83
N PRO A 105 -6.90 4.92 -6.04
CA PRO A 105 -8.05 4.31 -5.37
C PRO A 105 -8.78 5.29 -4.46
N ALA A 106 -8.05 6.07 -3.65
CA ALA A 106 -8.68 7.11 -2.81
C ALA A 106 -9.48 8.12 -3.64
N MET A 107 -8.93 8.57 -4.76
CA MET A 107 -9.62 9.48 -5.69
C MET A 107 -10.87 8.85 -6.32
N ILE A 108 -10.80 7.58 -6.75
CA ILE A 108 -11.95 6.84 -7.31
C ILE A 108 -13.03 6.67 -6.26
N ARG A 109 -12.68 6.23 -5.04
CA ARG A 109 -13.62 6.03 -3.92
C ARG A 109 -14.34 7.32 -3.53
N HIS A 110 -13.65 8.47 -3.61
CA HIS A 110 -14.25 9.78 -3.41
C HIS A 110 -15.00 10.32 -4.65
N GLY A 111 -15.50 9.43 -5.52
CA GLY A 111 -16.33 9.79 -6.67
C GLY A 111 -15.55 10.49 -7.79
N GLY A 112 -14.29 10.11 -7.97
CA GLY A 112 -13.42 10.69 -8.99
C GLY A 112 -12.86 12.07 -8.62
N LYS A 113 -12.74 12.39 -7.33
CA LYS A 113 -12.45 13.75 -6.84
C LYS A 113 -11.23 13.82 -5.94
N MET A 114 -10.58 14.98 -5.94
CA MET A 114 -9.48 15.32 -5.02
C MET A 114 -9.71 16.70 -4.38
N ARG A 115 -9.00 16.98 -3.27
CA ARG A 115 -9.11 18.24 -2.55
C ARG A 115 -8.52 19.40 -3.36
N SER A 116 -9.31 20.46 -3.49
CA SER A 116 -8.92 21.77 -4.03
C SER A 116 -8.19 22.64 -2.99
N PRO A 117 -7.58 23.77 -3.39
CA PRO A 117 -7.02 24.76 -2.46
C PRO A 117 -8.01 25.30 -1.43
N HIS A 118 -9.32 25.25 -1.71
CA HIS A 118 -10.37 25.65 -0.77
C HIS A 118 -10.86 24.50 0.14
N GLY A 119 -10.16 23.37 0.15
CA GLY A 119 -10.50 22.19 0.94
C GLY A 119 -11.68 21.35 0.43
N LYS A 120 -12.39 21.81 -0.61
CA LYS A 120 -13.52 21.10 -1.21
C LYS A 120 -13.06 20.02 -2.20
N LEU A 121 -13.82 18.93 -2.32
CA LEU A 121 -13.60 17.91 -3.35
C LEU A 121 -14.04 18.42 -4.73
N LYS A 122 -13.21 18.20 -5.75
CA LYS A 122 -13.50 18.52 -7.16
C LYS A 122 -13.01 17.42 -8.10
N ASP A 123 -13.62 17.33 -9.27
CA ASP A 123 -13.16 16.47 -10.36
C ASP A 123 -11.70 16.80 -10.72
N THR A 124 -10.94 15.77 -11.05
CA THR A 124 -9.52 15.94 -11.39
C THR A 124 -9.16 15.29 -12.73
N LYS A 125 -8.13 15.86 -13.35
CA LYS A 125 -7.32 15.16 -14.34
C LYS A 125 -6.17 14.48 -13.61
N ALA A 126 -6.30 13.18 -13.37
CA ALA A 126 -5.27 12.34 -12.78
C ALA A 126 -4.21 11.99 -13.81
N VAL A 127 -3.12 12.75 -13.84
CA VAL A 127 -2.01 12.57 -14.78
C VAL A 127 -1.10 11.46 -14.28
N MET A 128 -1.03 10.39 -15.08
CA MET A 128 -0.10 9.27 -14.96
C MET A 128 0.67 9.17 -16.28
N PRO A 129 1.91 9.69 -16.37
CA PRO A 129 2.62 9.77 -17.65
C PRO A 129 2.89 8.41 -18.30
N GLU A 130 3.17 7.39 -17.50
CA GLU A 130 3.48 6.04 -17.99
C GLU A 130 2.19 5.26 -18.30
N SER A 131 2.00 4.94 -19.58
CA SER A 131 0.75 4.34 -20.07
C SER A 131 0.58 2.85 -19.72
N THR A 132 1.68 2.16 -19.39
CA THR A 132 1.71 0.69 -19.19
C THR A 132 0.63 0.24 -18.20
N PHE A 133 0.47 0.96 -17.09
CA PHE A 133 -0.48 0.60 -16.02
C PHE A 133 -1.57 1.65 -15.79
N ALA A 134 -1.50 2.83 -16.41
CA ALA A 134 -2.51 3.89 -16.22
C ALA A 134 -3.90 3.49 -16.75
N ARG A 135 -3.95 2.65 -17.80
CA ARG A 135 -5.18 2.31 -18.53
C ARG A 135 -6.20 1.55 -17.69
N ILE A 136 -5.75 0.73 -16.73
CA ILE A 136 -6.67 -0.02 -15.85
C ILE A 136 -7.48 0.90 -14.94
N TYR A 137 -6.89 2.02 -14.48
CA TYR A 137 -7.59 2.99 -13.66
C TYR A 137 -8.62 3.77 -14.50
N GLN A 138 -8.28 4.11 -15.73
CA GLN A 138 -9.24 4.75 -16.64
C GLN A 138 -10.46 3.85 -16.89
N GLU A 139 -10.25 2.54 -16.99
CA GLU A 139 -11.32 1.57 -17.16
C GLU A 139 -12.24 1.51 -15.94
N MET A 140 -11.69 1.47 -14.72
CA MET A 140 -12.50 1.54 -13.50
C MET A 140 -13.23 2.87 -13.36
N ILE A 141 -12.60 4.00 -13.70
CA ILE A 141 -13.25 5.32 -13.69
C ILE A 141 -14.44 5.33 -14.67
N ASN A 142 -14.27 4.82 -15.89
CA ASN A 142 -15.35 4.72 -16.87
C ASN A 142 -16.45 3.80 -16.37
N PHE A 143 -16.08 2.67 -15.77
CA PHE A 143 -17.02 1.73 -15.18
C PHE A 143 -17.88 2.39 -14.10
N CYS A 144 -17.28 3.10 -13.14
CA CYS A 144 -18.01 3.81 -12.09
C CYS A 144 -18.88 4.94 -12.64
N LYS A 145 -18.44 5.63 -13.70
CA LYS A 145 -19.30 6.64 -14.37
C LYS A 145 -20.55 6.03 -14.99
N THR A 146 -20.48 4.79 -15.47
CA THR A 146 -21.60 4.08 -16.08
C THR A 146 -22.50 3.39 -15.05
N HIS A 147 -21.91 2.77 -14.03
CA HIS A 147 -22.62 1.88 -13.09
C HIS A 147 -22.82 2.47 -11.69
N GLY A 148 -22.28 3.65 -11.41
CA GLY A 148 -22.24 4.23 -10.08
C GLY A 148 -21.08 3.69 -9.23
N SER A 149 -21.07 4.07 -7.96
CA SER A 149 -20.08 3.56 -6.98
C SER A 149 -20.28 2.07 -6.72
N PHE A 150 -19.21 1.38 -6.34
CA PHE A 150 -19.31 0.01 -5.82
C PHE A 150 -20.13 -0.01 -4.53
N ASP A 151 -20.83 -1.12 -4.30
CA ASP A 151 -21.55 -1.41 -3.07
C ASP A 151 -20.80 -2.50 -2.28
N PRO A 152 -20.09 -2.15 -1.19
CA PRO A 152 -19.36 -3.11 -0.34
C PRO A 152 -20.23 -4.24 0.22
N VAL A 153 -21.55 -4.05 0.33
CA VAL A 153 -22.47 -5.05 0.90
C VAL A 153 -22.70 -6.22 -0.06
N THR A 154 -22.68 -5.94 -1.37
CA THR A 154 -23.09 -6.92 -2.40
C THR A 154 -21.99 -7.26 -3.39
N MET A 155 -20.89 -6.51 -3.41
CA MET A 155 -19.80 -6.77 -4.33
C MET A 155 -19.03 -8.06 -3.98
N GLY A 156 -18.50 -8.72 -5.00
CA GLY A 156 -17.55 -9.81 -4.82
C GLY A 156 -16.16 -9.29 -4.44
N THR A 157 -15.15 -10.17 -4.49
CA THR A 157 -13.76 -9.81 -4.23
C THR A 157 -12.83 -10.09 -5.42
N ALA A 158 -11.74 -9.32 -5.50
CA ALA A 158 -10.67 -9.56 -6.47
C ALA A 158 -9.30 -9.83 -5.81
N PRO A 159 -9.04 -11.07 -5.35
CA PRO A 159 -7.73 -11.46 -4.81
C PRO A 159 -6.60 -11.33 -5.86
N ASN A 160 -5.35 -11.31 -5.41
CA ASN A 160 -4.18 -11.23 -6.28
C ASN A 160 -3.16 -12.34 -6.05
N VAL A 161 -2.57 -12.84 -7.13
CA VAL A 161 -1.36 -13.67 -7.15
C VAL A 161 -0.28 -12.92 -7.95
N GLY A 162 0.70 -12.38 -7.23
CA GLY A 162 1.70 -11.47 -7.79
C GLY A 162 3.07 -12.10 -8.03
N LEU A 163 3.64 -11.87 -9.22
CA LEU A 163 5.03 -12.20 -9.52
C LEU A 163 5.97 -11.15 -8.92
N MET A 164 6.70 -11.51 -7.87
CA MET A 164 7.62 -10.56 -7.19
C MET A 164 8.97 -11.15 -6.76
N ALA A 165 9.09 -12.48 -6.72
CA ALA A 165 10.29 -13.14 -6.19
C ALA A 165 11.56 -12.71 -6.94
N GLN A 166 12.64 -12.55 -6.17
CA GLN A 166 13.96 -12.16 -6.67
C GLN A 166 14.00 -10.81 -7.41
N LYS A 167 13.22 -9.82 -6.94
CA LYS A 167 13.11 -8.47 -7.52
C LYS A 167 12.66 -8.50 -8.99
N ALA A 168 11.60 -9.25 -9.26
CA ALA A 168 11.05 -9.38 -10.60
C ALA A 168 10.67 -8.02 -11.21
N GLU A 169 10.90 -7.90 -12.53
CA GLU A 169 10.45 -6.79 -13.37
C GLU A 169 11.03 -5.42 -12.95
N GLU A 170 10.19 -4.39 -12.79
CA GLU A 170 10.61 -3.02 -12.51
C GLU A 170 11.28 -2.87 -11.14
N TYR A 171 10.96 -3.72 -10.15
CA TYR A 171 11.50 -3.61 -8.79
C TYR A 171 13.00 -3.98 -8.73
N GLY A 172 13.48 -4.72 -9.73
CA GLY A 172 14.90 -5.05 -9.89
C GLY A 172 15.68 -4.10 -10.78
N SER A 173 15.06 -3.01 -11.26
CA SER A 173 15.62 -2.19 -12.36
C SER A 173 16.43 -0.97 -11.92
N HIS A 174 16.51 -0.67 -10.62
CA HIS A 174 17.07 0.60 -10.14
C HIS A 174 18.53 0.80 -10.58
N ASP A 175 19.39 -0.19 -10.36
CA ASP A 175 20.79 -0.21 -10.81
C ASP A 175 20.96 -0.26 -12.34
N LYS A 176 19.85 -0.38 -13.08
CA LYS A 176 19.78 -0.47 -14.55
C LYS A 176 18.91 0.64 -15.14
N THR A 177 18.73 1.74 -14.41
CA THR A 177 17.96 2.93 -14.85
C THR A 177 18.90 4.13 -14.93
N PHE A 178 18.89 4.81 -16.07
CA PHE A 178 19.82 5.90 -16.37
C PHE A 178 19.10 7.11 -16.98
N GLU A 179 19.44 8.31 -16.51
CA GLU A 179 19.15 9.55 -17.24
C GLU A 179 20.22 9.73 -18.32
N ILE A 180 19.80 9.80 -19.57
CA ILE A 180 20.70 9.77 -20.72
C ILE A 180 21.47 11.10 -20.84
N PRO A 181 22.81 11.09 -20.83
CA PRO A 181 23.61 12.32 -20.79
C PRO A 181 23.76 13.01 -22.16
N PHE A 182 23.62 12.26 -23.26
CA PHE A 182 23.72 12.72 -24.65
C PHE A 182 22.93 11.81 -25.58
N GLY A 183 22.49 12.32 -26.73
CA GLY A 183 21.74 11.55 -27.72
C GLY A 183 22.60 10.49 -28.41
N GLY A 184 21.99 9.36 -28.77
CA GLY A 184 22.65 8.24 -29.41
C GLY A 184 21.82 6.96 -29.31
N THR A 185 22.51 5.84 -29.07
CA THR A 185 21.87 4.53 -29.06
C THR A 185 22.29 3.73 -27.82
N ALA A 186 21.31 3.35 -26.99
CA ALA A 186 21.50 2.46 -25.86
C ALA A 186 21.39 0.99 -26.33
N ARG A 187 22.41 0.17 -26.01
CA ARG A 187 22.47 -1.24 -26.42
C ARG A 187 22.70 -2.15 -25.21
N ILE A 188 22.05 -3.31 -25.24
CA ILE A 188 22.38 -4.45 -24.38
C ILE A 188 23.13 -5.46 -25.24
N VAL A 189 24.37 -5.79 -24.86
CA VAL A 189 25.27 -6.65 -25.64
C VAL A 189 25.69 -7.87 -24.84
N LYS A 190 25.87 -9.00 -25.54
CA LYS A 190 26.52 -10.20 -25.00
C LYS A 190 28.02 -9.98 -24.83
N HIS A 191 28.67 -10.88 -24.08
CA HIS A 191 30.13 -10.91 -23.96
C HIS A 191 30.85 -11.13 -25.30
N ASP A 192 30.21 -11.79 -26.26
CA ASP A 192 30.75 -11.99 -27.61
C ASP A 192 30.58 -10.77 -28.54
N GLY A 193 29.98 -9.68 -28.06
CA GLY A 193 29.73 -8.46 -28.82
C GLY A 193 28.39 -8.43 -29.57
N SER A 194 27.61 -9.51 -29.57
CA SER A 194 26.29 -9.55 -30.21
C SER A 194 25.31 -8.62 -29.51
N VAL A 195 24.62 -7.77 -30.27
CA VAL A 195 23.57 -6.90 -29.73
C VAL A 195 22.28 -7.69 -29.50
N LEU A 196 21.73 -7.61 -28.29
CA LEU A 196 20.47 -8.25 -27.90
C LEU A 196 19.29 -7.31 -28.06
N LEU A 197 19.42 -6.09 -27.55
CA LEU A 197 18.39 -5.04 -27.59
C LEU A 197 19.07 -3.71 -27.90
N GLU A 198 18.37 -2.86 -28.65
CA GLU A 198 18.85 -1.55 -29.09
C GLU A 198 17.70 -0.53 -29.01
N GLN A 199 18.00 0.69 -28.56
CA GLN A 199 17.04 1.79 -28.47
C GLN A 199 17.72 3.11 -28.81
N THR A 200 17.15 3.87 -29.74
CA THR A 200 17.54 5.28 -29.96
C THR A 200 17.07 6.12 -28.79
N VAL A 201 17.97 6.96 -28.25
CA VAL A 201 17.74 7.79 -27.07
C VAL A 201 18.26 9.20 -27.27
N GLU A 202 17.64 10.17 -26.62
CA GLU A 202 18.03 11.57 -26.59
C GLU A 202 18.53 12.00 -25.20
N LYS A 203 19.20 13.16 -25.12
CA LYS A 203 19.65 13.70 -23.85
C LYS A 203 18.47 14.01 -22.93
N GLY A 204 18.51 13.50 -21.70
CA GLY A 204 17.46 13.67 -20.69
C GLY A 204 16.40 12.58 -20.70
N ASP A 205 16.44 11.65 -21.68
CA ASP A 205 15.59 10.47 -21.65
C ASP A 205 15.91 9.59 -20.44
N ILE A 206 14.93 8.81 -20.01
CA ILE A 206 15.12 7.80 -18.96
C ILE A 206 15.13 6.44 -19.65
N TRP A 207 16.30 5.81 -19.72
CA TRP A 207 16.45 4.45 -20.24
C TRP A 207 16.53 3.45 -19.09
N ARG A 208 15.88 2.29 -19.25
CA ARG A 208 15.76 1.28 -18.19
C ARG A 208 15.77 -0.14 -18.74
N MET A 209 16.44 -1.05 -18.03
CA MET A 209 16.35 -2.50 -18.24
C MET A 209 15.75 -3.21 -17.02
N CYS A 210 14.79 -4.11 -17.28
CA CYS A 210 14.16 -4.96 -16.27
C CYS A 210 14.56 -6.43 -16.48
N GLN A 211 14.49 -7.25 -15.42
CA GLN A 211 14.79 -8.68 -15.49
C GLN A 211 13.78 -9.48 -14.68
N THR A 212 13.41 -10.64 -15.19
CA THR A 212 12.57 -11.63 -14.50
C THR A 212 13.17 -13.01 -14.76
N LYS A 213 13.38 -13.77 -13.70
CA LYS A 213 13.99 -15.10 -13.78
C LYS A 213 12.92 -16.17 -13.97
N ASP A 214 13.35 -17.30 -14.52
CA ASP A 214 12.49 -18.43 -14.86
C ASP A 214 11.82 -19.05 -13.63
N GLU A 215 12.61 -19.37 -12.59
CA GLU A 215 12.11 -20.04 -11.38
C GLU A 215 10.99 -19.22 -10.67
N PRO A 216 11.09 -17.89 -10.48
CA PRO A 216 9.96 -17.06 -10.04
C PRO A 216 8.69 -17.17 -10.90
N VAL A 217 8.81 -17.26 -12.23
CA VAL A 217 7.64 -17.37 -13.13
C VAL A 217 6.98 -18.73 -12.96
N TYR A 218 7.77 -19.79 -12.87
CA TYR A 218 7.26 -21.14 -12.61
C TYR A 218 6.49 -21.21 -11.28
N ASP A 219 7.09 -20.70 -10.19
CA ASP A 219 6.44 -20.69 -8.87
C ASP A 219 5.17 -19.81 -8.84
N TRP A 220 5.18 -18.69 -9.56
CA TRP A 220 4.02 -17.83 -9.73
C TRP A 220 2.85 -18.54 -10.45
N VAL A 221 3.13 -19.29 -11.53
CA VAL A 221 2.11 -20.11 -12.21
C VAL A 221 1.59 -21.23 -11.29
N LYS A 222 2.49 -21.91 -10.57
CA LYS A 222 2.13 -22.93 -9.58
C LYS A 222 1.18 -22.38 -8.52
N LEU A 223 1.47 -21.20 -7.99
CA LEU A 223 0.63 -20.54 -6.99
C LEU A 223 -0.74 -20.16 -7.57
N ALA A 224 -0.79 -19.66 -8.80
CA ALA A 224 -2.04 -19.33 -9.47
C ALA A 224 -2.94 -20.56 -9.66
N VAL A 225 -2.38 -21.68 -10.13
CA VAL A 225 -3.12 -22.95 -10.28
C VAL A 225 -3.63 -23.45 -8.93
N ARG A 226 -2.79 -23.40 -7.89
CA ARG A 226 -3.20 -23.79 -6.53
C ARG A 226 -4.40 -22.97 -6.05
N ARG A 227 -4.33 -21.64 -6.16
CA ARG A 227 -5.43 -20.74 -5.73
C ARG A 227 -6.69 -20.92 -6.58
N ALA A 228 -6.56 -21.18 -7.87
CA ALA A 228 -7.69 -21.51 -8.74
C ALA A 228 -8.42 -22.77 -8.25
N LYS A 229 -7.68 -23.81 -7.86
CA LYS A 229 -8.25 -25.07 -7.34
C LYS A 229 -8.89 -24.88 -5.96
N GLU A 230 -8.21 -24.19 -5.05
CA GLU A 230 -8.69 -23.99 -3.69
C GLU A 230 -9.98 -23.15 -3.63
N THR A 231 -10.17 -22.22 -4.57
CA THR A 231 -11.30 -21.27 -4.54
C THR A 231 -12.39 -21.59 -5.55
N GLY A 232 -12.09 -22.30 -6.65
CA GLY A 232 -13.01 -22.46 -7.79
C GLY A 232 -13.28 -21.16 -8.57
N SER A 233 -12.64 -20.04 -8.18
CA SER A 233 -12.87 -18.74 -8.81
C SER A 233 -12.14 -18.62 -10.16
N PRO A 234 -12.73 -17.94 -11.16
CA PRO A 234 -12.03 -17.60 -12.38
C PRO A 234 -10.72 -16.88 -12.08
N THR A 235 -9.64 -17.37 -12.68
CA THR A 235 -8.26 -16.97 -12.40
C THR A 235 -7.63 -16.44 -13.67
N ILE A 236 -7.43 -15.12 -13.71
CA ILE A 236 -7.10 -14.41 -14.94
C ILE A 236 -5.65 -13.93 -14.87
N PHE A 237 -4.82 -14.32 -15.83
CA PHE A 237 -3.49 -13.76 -16.05
C PHE A 237 -3.60 -12.45 -16.84
N TRP A 238 -3.10 -11.34 -16.26
CA TRP A 238 -3.20 -10.00 -16.84
C TRP A 238 -1.93 -9.70 -17.64
N LEU A 239 -1.91 -10.13 -18.89
CA LEU A 239 -0.74 -10.04 -19.77
C LEU A 239 -1.15 -9.43 -21.12
N ASP A 240 -0.53 -8.32 -21.48
CA ASP A 240 -0.78 -7.63 -22.75
C ASP A 240 0.10 -8.22 -23.86
N ARG A 241 -0.51 -8.96 -24.80
CA ARG A 241 0.20 -9.50 -25.97
C ARG A 241 0.92 -8.45 -26.82
N TYR A 242 0.55 -7.17 -26.70
CA TYR A 242 1.22 -6.08 -27.41
C TYR A 242 2.43 -5.50 -26.64
N ARG A 243 2.65 -5.91 -25.39
CA ARG A 243 3.85 -5.56 -24.62
C ARG A 243 4.87 -6.70 -24.78
N PRO A 244 6.08 -6.43 -25.34
CA PRO A 244 7.07 -7.48 -25.59
C PRO A 244 7.44 -8.32 -24.35
N HIS A 245 7.55 -7.67 -23.18
CA HIS A 245 7.78 -8.37 -21.91
C HIS A 245 6.67 -9.36 -21.58
N ASP A 246 5.41 -8.92 -21.63
CA ASP A 246 4.25 -9.77 -21.33
C ASP A 246 4.12 -10.89 -22.35
N TRP A 247 4.47 -10.64 -23.62
CA TRP A 247 4.50 -11.69 -24.64
C TRP A 247 5.46 -12.83 -24.30
N GLU A 248 6.64 -12.53 -23.76
CA GLU A 248 7.56 -13.57 -23.27
C GLU A 248 7.01 -14.29 -22.02
N LEU A 249 6.30 -13.58 -21.13
CA LEU A 249 5.62 -14.21 -19.99
C LEU A 249 4.47 -15.12 -20.43
N ILE A 250 3.68 -14.73 -21.44
CA ILE A 250 2.58 -15.54 -22.00
C ILE A 250 3.13 -16.91 -22.43
N LYS A 251 4.23 -16.94 -23.18
CA LYS A 251 4.87 -18.21 -23.61
C LYS A 251 5.23 -19.11 -22.43
N LYS A 252 5.76 -18.53 -21.34
CA LYS A 252 6.12 -19.27 -20.12
C LYS A 252 4.90 -19.78 -19.39
N VAL A 253 3.86 -18.95 -19.24
CA VAL A 253 2.59 -19.34 -18.62
C VAL A 253 1.95 -20.49 -19.39
N GLU A 254 1.84 -20.39 -20.71
CA GLU A 254 1.29 -21.45 -21.56
C GLU A 254 2.11 -22.75 -21.52
N LEU A 255 3.43 -22.65 -21.35
CA LEU A 255 4.30 -23.81 -21.17
C LEU A 255 4.01 -24.50 -19.83
N TYR A 256 4.12 -23.76 -18.72
CA TYR A 256 4.03 -24.33 -17.38
C TYR A 256 2.62 -24.78 -17.01
N LEU A 257 1.57 -24.16 -17.55
CA LEU A 257 0.20 -24.61 -17.32
C LEU A 257 -0.05 -26.04 -17.82
N LYS A 258 0.74 -26.53 -18.79
CA LYS A 258 0.64 -27.92 -19.29
C LYS A 258 1.13 -28.97 -18.28
N GLU A 259 1.88 -28.55 -17.26
CA GLU A 259 2.41 -29.45 -16.23
C GLU A 259 1.40 -29.74 -15.10
N TYR A 260 0.26 -29.04 -15.10
CA TYR A 260 -0.76 -29.17 -14.06
C TYR A 260 -2.06 -29.74 -14.61
N ASP A 261 -2.75 -30.55 -13.81
CA ASP A 261 -4.15 -30.86 -14.06
C ASP A 261 -5.01 -29.62 -13.83
N LEU A 262 -5.66 -29.14 -14.89
CA LEU A 262 -6.51 -27.95 -14.87
C LEU A 262 -8.01 -28.29 -14.79
N THR A 263 -8.37 -29.57 -14.62
CA THR A 263 -9.76 -30.01 -14.52
C THR A 263 -10.48 -29.26 -13.41
N GLY A 264 -11.67 -28.73 -13.73
CA GLY A 264 -12.48 -27.94 -12.79
C GLY A 264 -11.98 -26.52 -12.52
N THR A 265 -10.88 -26.09 -13.14
CA THR A 265 -10.39 -24.70 -13.03
C THR A 265 -10.84 -23.84 -14.21
N ASN A 266 -10.97 -22.52 -13.99
CA ASN A 266 -11.23 -21.55 -15.04
C ASN A 266 -10.07 -20.56 -15.10
N ILE A 267 -8.99 -20.95 -15.77
CA ILE A 267 -7.79 -20.13 -15.96
C ILE A 267 -7.79 -19.53 -17.36
N GLN A 268 -7.61 -18.20 -17.46
CA GLN A 268 -7.60 -17.49 -18.73
C GLN A 268 -6.50 -16.44 -18.79
N LEU A 269 -6.08 -16.06 -20.00
CA LEU A 269 -5.14 -14.97 -20.24
C LEU A 269 -5.89 -13.81 -20.91
N MET A 270 -5.76 -12.60 -20.36
CA MET A 270 -6.39 -11.39 -20.89
C MET A 270 -5.42 -10.21 -20.79
N SER A 271 -5.55 -9.23 -21.69
CA SER A 271 -4.85 -7.96 -21.52
C SER A 271 -5.33 -7.27 -20.23
N PRO A 272 -4.49 -6.46 -19.55
CA PRO A 272 -4.88 -5.80 -18.30
C PRO A 272 -6.19 -5.00 -18.40
N LEU A 273 -6.44 -4.35 -19.55
CA LEU A 273 -7.67 -3.60 -19.79
C LEU A 273 -8.91 -4.52 -19.83
N ARG A 274 -8.83 -5.63 -20.57
CA ARG A 274 -9.92 -6.60 -20.67
C ARG A 274 -10.14 -7.33 -19.36
N ALA A 275 -9.06 -7.69 -18.68
CA ALA A 275 -9.10 -8.35 -17.38
C ALA A 275 -9.75 -7.44 -16.32
N MET A 276 -9.40 -6.15 -16.30
CA MET A 276 -10.07 -5.16 -15.44
C MET A 276 -11.57 -5.11 -15.72
N ARG A 277 -12.00 -4.93 -16.97
CA ARG A 277 -13.44 -4.93 -17.32
C ARG A 277 -14.15 -6.22 -16.89
N PHE A 278 -13.55 -7.38 -17.17
CA PHE A 278 -14.12 -8.68 -16.80
C PHE A 278 -14.27 -8.82 -15.28
N SER A 279 -13.24 -8.47 -14.50
CA SER A 279 -13.29 -8.48 -13.04
C SER A 279 -14.35 -7.51 -12.51
N LEU A 280 -14.44 -6.29 -13.07
CA LEU A 280 -15.43 -5.29 -12.65
C LEU A 280 -16.87 -5.72 -12.93
N GLU A 281 -17.13 -6.35 -14.07
CA GLU A 281 -18.46 -6.88 -14.37
C GLU A 281 -18.87 -8.00 -13.41
N ARG A 282 -17.91 -8.84 -13.01
CA ARG A 282 -18.17 -9.90 -12.02
C ARG A 282 -18.34 -9.34 -10.62
N ILE A 283 -17.51 -8.39 -10.22
CA ILE A 283 -17.49 -7.87 -8.85
C ILE A 283 -18.81 -7.19 -8.49
N ILE A 284 -19.43 -6.42 -9.40
CA ILE A 284 -20.74 -5.81 -9.14
C ILE A 284 -21.91 -6.81 -9.09
N ARG A 285 -21.67 -8.06 -9.45
CA ARG A 285 -22.66 -9.16 -9.42
C ARG A 285 -22.39 -10.11 -8.25
N GLY A 286 -21.61 -9.70 -7.26
CA GLY A 286 -21.25 -10.53 -6.11
C GLY A 286 -20.35 -11.72 -6.47
N LYS A 287 -19.58 -11.63 -7.56
CA LYS A 287 -18.74 -12.75 -8.03
C LYS A 287 -17.26 -12.42 -7.96
N ASP A 288 -16.49 -13.42 -7.53
CA ASP A 288 -15.06 -13.25 -7.30
C ASP A 288 -14.23 -13.51 -8.55
N THR A 289 -13.06 -12.87 -8.65
CA THR A 289 -12.09 -13.11 -9.74
C THR A 289 -10.67 -12.97 -9.24
N ILE A 290 -9.86 -14.02 -9.36
CA ILE A 290 -8.44 -13.95 -9.01
C ILE A 290 -7.69 -13.24 -10.13
N SER A 291 -6.97 -12.17 -9.78
CA SER A 291 -6.03 -11.49 -10.66
C SER A 291 -4.63 -12.11 -10.50
N VAL A 292 -4.02 -12.53 -11.60
CA VAL A 292 -2.68 -13.11 -11.64
C VAL A 292 -1.79 -12.18 -12.45
N THR A 293 -0.89 -11.46 -11.79
CA THR A 293 -0.26 -10.28 -12.39
C THR A 293 1.24 -10.19 -12.14
N GLY A 294 1.92 -9.37 -12.95
CA GLY A 294 3.26 -8.88 -12.66
C GLY A 294 3.35 -8.03 -11.38
N ASN A 295 4.55 -7.61 -11.03
CA ASN A 295 4.92 -7.00 -9.76
C ASN A 295 4.25 -5.63 -9.54
N ILE A 296 4.25 -4.77 -10.56
CA ILE A 296 3.61 -3.44 -10.46
C ILE A 296 2.09 -3.57 -10.34
N LEU A 297 1.47 -4.44 -11.14
CA LEU A 297 0.02 -4.64 -11.09
C LEU A 297 -0.42 -5.34 -9.80
N ARG A 298 0.39 -6.24 -9.23
CA ARG A 298 0.13 -6.80 -7.89
C ARG A 298 -0.11 -5.66 -6.92
N ASP A 299 0.88 -4.78 -6.82
CA ASP A 299 0.86 -3.64 -5.93
C ASP A 299 -0.36 -2.73 -6.15
N TYR A 300 -0.62 -2.33 -7.40
CA TYR A 300 -1.73 -1.45 -7.74
C TYR A 300 -3.10 -2.06 -7.44
N LEU A 301 -3.29 -3.36 -7.74
CA LEU A 301 -4.58 -4.03 -7.55
C LEU A 301 -4.85 -4.39 -6.09
N THR A 302 -3.80 -4.70 -5.32
CA THR A 302 -3.91 -4.97 -3.87
C THR A 302 -4.16 -3.72 -3.03
N ASP A 303 -3.94 -2.52 -3.57
CA ASP A 303 -4.51 -1.29 -3.00
C ASP A 303 -5.91 -1.02 -3.57
N LEU A 304 -6.08 -1.12 -4.89
CA LEU A 304 -7.29 -0.68 -5.58
C LEU A 304 -8.54 -1.40 -5.12
N PHE A 305 -8.56 -2.73 -5.20
CA PHE A 305 -9.77 -3.51 -4.89
C PHE A 305 -10.09 -3.49 -3.39
N PRO A 306 -9.13 -3.72 -2.46
CA PRO A 306 -9.40 -3.64 -1.03
C PRO A 306 -9.91 -2.27 -0.56
N ILE A 307 -9.43 -1.17 -1.13
CA ILE A 307 -9.96 0.16 -0.81
C ILE A 307 -11.43 0.31 -1.23
N MET A 308 -11.87 -0.35 -2.30
CA MET A 308 -13.28 -0.38 -2.70
C MET A 308 -14.10 -1.35 -1.85
N GLU A 309 -13.56 -2.53 -1.56
CA GLU A 309 -14.23 -3.63 -0.85
C GLU A 309 -14.39 -3.35 0.65
N VAL A 310 -13.29 -3.05 1.34
CA VAL A 310 -13.25 -2.95 2.82
C VAL A 310 -12.76 -1.58 3.31
N GLY A 311 -12.57 -0.65 2.38
CA GLY A 311 -12.27 0.74 2.68
C GLY A 311 -10.82 1.04 3.06
N THR A 312 -9.93 0.05 3.06
CA THR A 312 -8.50 0.19 3.32
C THR A 312 -7.76 -1.05 2.82
N SER A 313 -6.52 -0.90 2.39
CA SER A 313 -5.65 -2.02 2.02
C SER A 313 -4.90 -2.64 3.22
N SER A 314 -5.06 -2.07 4.42
CA SER A 314 -4.50 -2.64 5.66
C SER A 314 -5.25 -3.88 6.16
N LYS A 315 -6.50 -4.10 5.71
CA LYS A 315 -7.35 -5.23 6.12
C LYS A 315 -7.24 -6.42 5.15
N MET A 316 -6.01 -6.75 4.77
CA MET A 316 -5.74 -7.77 3.76
C MET A 316 -4.75 -8.80 4.29
N LEU A 317 -4.97 -10.06 3.90
CA LEU A 317 -4.01 -11.13 4.13
C LEU A 317 -2.99 -11.15 2.99
N SER A 318 -1.71 -10.91 3.31
CA SER A 318 -0.60 -10.96 2.34
C SER A 318 0.39 -12.06 2.73
N ILE A 319 0.28 -13.20 2.05
CA ILE A 319 1.10 -14.39 2.30
C ILE A 319 2.13 -14.53 1.19
N VAL A 320 3.39 -14.73 1.60
CA VAL A 320 4.51 -14.94 0.71
C VAL A 320 5.11 -16.32 0.97
N PRO A 321 4.68 -17.36 0.22
CA PRO A 321 5.36 -18.65 0.22
C PRO A 321 6.79 -18.45 -0.30
N MET A 322 7.78 -18.65 0.55
CA MET A 322 9.18 -18.46 0.17
C MET A 322 9.64 -19.67 -0.64
N MET A 323 10.34 -19.44 -1.76
CA MET A 323 10.81 -20.50 -2.66
C MET A 323 11.63 -21.60 -1.95
N LYS A 324 12.31 -21.29 -0.85
CA LYS A 324 13.08 -22.24 -0.02
C LYS A 324 12.23 -22.99 1.03
N GLY A 325 10.91 -22.95 0.91
CA GLY A 325 9.99 -23.65 1.81
C GLY A 325 9.70 -22.93 3.11
N GLY A 326 10.01 -21.63 3.26
CA GLY A 326 9.57 -20.78 4.37
C GLY A 326 8.29 -20.01 4.06
N PHE A 327 7.80 -19.19 4.97
CA PHE A 327 6.72 -18.23 4.73
C PHE A 327 7.05 -16.88 5.34
N MET A 328 6.58 -15.83 4.69
CA MET A 328 6.54 -14.47 5.22
C MET A 328 5.09 -13.99 5.15
N PHE A 329 4.63 -13.33 6.22
CA PHE A 329 3.27 -12.82 6.34
C PHE A 329 3.36 -11.30 6.51
N GLU A 330 2.92 -10.57 5.50
CA GLU A 330 2.83 -9.11 5.58
C GLU A 330 1.47 -8.74 6.17
N THR A 331 1.44 -7.77 7.07
CA THR A 331 0.28 -7.43 7.91
C THR A 331 -0.74 -6.52 7.20
N GLY A 332 -0.76 -6.57 5.86
CA GLY A 332 -1.54 -5.69 4.99
C GLY A 332 -0.76 -5.29 3.73
N ALA A 333 -1.44 -4.65 2.78
CA ALA A 333 -0.83 -4.16 1.54
C ALA A 333 -0.52 -2.65 1.56
N GLY A 334 -0.93 -1.93 2.60
CA GLY A 334 -0.76 -0.49 2.75
C GLY A 334 0.62 -0.04 3.25
N GLY A 335 0.79 1.28 3.39
CA GLY A 335 2.02 1.91 3.90
C GLY A 335 2.01 2.20 5.41
N THR A 336 3.01 2.92 5.90
CA THR A 336 3.22 3.25 7.33
C THR A 336 2.39 4.44 7.85
N ALA A 337 1.41 4.92 7.06
CA ALA A 337 0.41 5.94 7.42
C ALA A 337 0.93 7.15 8.25
N PRO A 338 1.83 8.00 7.72
CA PRO A 338 2.46 9.10 8.48
C PRO A 338 1.48 10.14 9.05
N VAL A 339 0.28 10.25 8.48
CA VAL A 339 -0.79 11.12 9.01
C VAL A 339 -1.26 10.65 10.38
N LEU A 340 -1.27 9.33 10.64
CA LEU A 340 -1.67 8.78 11.93
C LEU A 340 -0.62 9.04 13.01
N ALA A 341 0.66 9.10 12.62
CA ALA A 341 1.72 9.52 13.52
C ALA A 341 1.49 10.96 13.99
N LYS A 342 1.08 11.88 13.10
CA LYS A 342 0.77 13.26 13.47
C LYS A 342 -0.34 13.31 14.54
N GLN A 343 -1.44 12.57 14.35
CA GLN A 343 -2.51 12.48 15.36
C GLN A 343 -2.01 11.94 16.70
N LEU A 344 -1.14 10.92 16.67
CA LEU A 344 -0.53 10.40 17.88
C LEU A 344 0.29 11.48 18.61
N PHE A 345 1.13 12.24 17.90
CA PHE A 345 1.96 13.29 18.51
C PHE A 345 1.15 14.46 19.06
N GLU A 346 0.12 14.89 18.35
CA GLU A 346 -0.66 16.08 18.71
C GLU A 346 -1.75 15.77 19.74
N GLU A 347 -2.31 14.56 19.71
CA GLU A 347 -3.56 14.24 20.41
C GLU A 347 -3.49 12.93 21.22
N ASN A 348 -2.33 12.26 21.28
CA ASN A 348 -2.16 10.93 21.90
C ASN A 348 -3.26 9.94 21.50
N HIS A 349 -3.66 9.96 20.23
CA HIS A 349 -4.67 9.06 19.69
C HIS A 349 -4.12 8.37 18.44
N LEU A 350 -4.09 7.03 18.45
CA LEU A 350 -3.61 6.25 17.30
C LEU A 350 -4.79 5.48 16.70
N CYS A 351 -5.29 5.90 15.55
CA CYS A 351 -6.33 5.17 14.82
C CYS A 351 -5.77 4.17 13.78
N TRP A 352 -4.60 3.60 14.04
CA TRP A 352 -4.04 2.52 13.23
C TRP A 352 -4.82 1.22 13.45
N ASP A 353 -5.35 0.63 12.39
CA ASP A 353 -6.11 -0.62 12.48
C ASP A 353 -5.17 -1.83 12.32
N SER A 354 -4.89 -2.50 13.45
CA SER A 354 -4.03 -3.69 13.52
C SER A 354 -4.68 -4.99 13.04
N LEU A 355 -5.88 -4.96 12.43
CA LEU A 355 -6.55 -6.17 11.95
C LEU A 355 -5.65 -7.05 11.06
N GLY A 356 -4.87 -6.43 10.15
CA GLY A 356 -3.96 -7.18 9.29
C GLY A 356 -2.82 -7.86 10.04
N GLU A 357 -2.40 -7.34 11.19
CA GLU A 357 -1.43 -8.01 12.09
C GLU A 357 -2.05 -9.26 12.71
N PHE A 358 -3.31 -9.19 13.15
CA PHE A 358 -4.03 -10.32 13.75
C PHE A 358 -4.23 -11.44 12.73
N LEU A 359 -4.65 -11.09 11.51
CA LEU A 359 -4.79 -12.02 10.39
C LEU A 359 -3.45 -12.68 10.02
N ALA A 360 -2.36 -11.91 9.98
CA ALA A 360 -1.02 -12.43 9.69
C ALA A 360 -0.52 -13.40 10.77
N ILE A 361 -0.77 -13.11 12.06
CA ILE A 361 -0.40 -14.01 13.16
C ILE A 361 -1.20 -15.31 13.08
N ALA A 362 -2.52 -15.24 12.83
CA ALA A 362 -3.35 -16.44 12.68
C ALA A 362 -2.86 -17.33 11.51
N ALA A 363 -2.61 -16.74 10.34
CA ALA A 363 -2.08 -17.47 9.19
C ALA A 363 -0.67 -18.05 9.44
N SER A 364 0.18 -17.33 10.20
CA SER A 364 1.50 -17.80 10.59
C SER A 364 1.44 -19.03 11.49
N LEU A 365 0.54 -19.02 12.48
CA LEU A 365 0.32 -20.15 13.39
C LEU A 365 -0.31 -21.35 12.67
N GLU A 366 -1.24 -21.11 11.76
CA GLU A 366 -1.86 -22.16 10.94
C GLU A 366 -0.80 -22.87 10.06
N GLU A 367 0.06 -22.10 9.39
CA GLU A 367 1.11 -22.66 8.55
C GLU A 367 2.20 -23.38 9.37
N LEU A 368 2.53 -22.86 10.57
CA LEU A 368 3.41 -23.55 11.50
C LEU A 368 2.83 -24.91 11.89
N SER A 369 1.53 -24.97 12.20
CA SER A 369 0.84 -26.21 12.52
C SER A 369 0.89 -27.19 11.36
N LYS A 370 0.50 -26.77 10.14
CA LYS A 370 0.51 -27.62 8.93
C LYS A 370 1.89 -28.23 8.65
N LYS A 371 2.97 -27.48 8.89
CA LYS A 371 4.34 -27.95 8.65
C LYS A 371 4.90 -28.87 9.72
N THR A 372 4.56 -28.60 10.97
CA THR A 372 5.24 -29.25 12.12
C THR A 372 4.36 -30.27 12.83
N GLY A 373 3.07 -30.32 12.50
CA GLY A 373 2.07 -31.09 13.25
C GLY A 373 1.84 -30.53 14.67
N ASN A 374 2.09 -29.24 14.89
CA ASN A 374 1.92 -28.62 16.20
C ASN A 374 0.44 -28.29 16.45
N ASP A 375 -0.24 -29.13 17.22
CA ASP A 375 -1.66 -28.98 17.55
C ASP A 375 -1.95 -27.70 18.36
N ARG A 376 -1.03 -27.30 19.25
CA ARG A 376 -1.21 -26.04 20.02
C ARG A 376 -1.11 -24.80 19.13
N ALA A 377 -0.28 -24.83 18.10
CA ALA A 377 -0.24 -23.76 17.11
C ALA A 377 -1.57 -23.67 16.34
N LYS A 378 -2.20 -24.82 16.04
CA LYS A 378 -3.55 -24.86 15.45
C LYS A 378 -4.57 -24.21 16.37
N ILE A 379 -4.62 -24.62 17.65
CA ILE A 379 -5.56 -24.06 18.64
C ILE A 379 -5.37 -22.55 18.76
N LEU A 380 -4.13 -22.06 18.84
CA LEU A 380 -3.84 -20.62 18.86
C LEU A 380 -4.35 -19.90 17.61
N ALA A 381 -4.18 -20.50 16.42
CA ALA A 381 -4.68 -19.92 15.17
C ALA A 381 -6.21 -19.86 15.15
N ASP A 382 -6.88 -20.98 15.43
CA ASP A 382 -8.34 -21.12 15.38
C ASP A 382 -9.00 -20.16 16.39
N THR A 383 -8.48 -20.09 17.62
CA THR A 383 -9.00 -19.19 18.66
C THR A 383 -8.70 -17.71 18.37
N LEU A 384 -7.58 -17.38 17.70
CA LEU A 384 -7.31 -16.01 17.25
C LEU A 384 -8.26 -15.60 16.12
N SER A 385 -8.63 -16.51 15.22
CA SER A 385 -9.64 -16.25 14.19
C SER A 385 -11.02 -15.99 14.81
N VAL A 386 -11.39 -16.74 15.85
CA VAL A 386 -12.63 -16.47 16.64
C VAL A 386 -12.54 -15.09 17.30
N ALA A 387 -11.43 -14.79 17.98
CA ALA A 387 -11.24 -13.49 18.64
C ALA A 387 -11.31 -12.31 17.67
N THR A 388 -10.71 -12.46 16.48
CA THR A 388 -10.76 -11.46 15.41
C THR A 388 -12.18 -11.26 14.89
N SER A 389 -12.96 -12.34 14.77
CA SER A 389 -14.38 -12.26 14.38
C SER A 389 -15.20 -11.52 15.43
N ASN A 390 -15.03 -11.87 16.71
CA ASN A 390 -15.69 -11.16 17.82
C ASN A 390 -15.32 -9.68 17.88
N LEU A 391 -14.06 -9.32 17.57
CA LEU A 391 -13.61 -7.92 17.47
C LEU A 391 -14.39 -7.17 16.39
N LEU A 392 -14.61 -7.79 15.23
CA LEU A 392 -15.35 -7.20 14.11
C LEU A 392 -16.85 -7.09 14.43
N ASP A 393 -17.46 -8.16 14.92
CA ASP A 393 -18.89 -8.25 15.23
C ASP A 393 -19.31 -7.26 16.33
N ASN A 394 -18.43 -7.03 17.31
CA ASN A 394 -18.65 -6.07 18.39
C ASN A 394 -18.11 -4.66 18.08
N HIS A 395 -17.72 -4.41 16.83
CA HIS A 395 -17.20 -3.12 16.36
C HIS A 395 -16.05 -2.56 17.21
N LYS A 396 -15.15 -3.44 17.66
CA LYS A 396 -13.99 -3.09 18.51
C LYS A 396 -12.75 -2.71 17.69
N SER A 397 -12.93 -2.10 16.51
CA SER A 397 -11.86 -1.49 15.72
C SER A 397 -11.60 -0.03 16.16
N PRO A 398 -10.38 0.51 15.98
CA PRO A 398 -10.05 1.89 16.35
C PRO A 398 -10.93 2.93 15.64
N SER A 399 -11.37 3.95 16.38
CA SER A 399 -12.07 5.10 15.83
C SER A 399 -11.09 6.17 15.34
N PRO A 400 -11.37 6.88 14.23
CA PRO A 400 -10.57 8.03 13.82
C PRO A 400 -10.76 9.27 14.73
N ARG A 401 -11.78 9.28 15.60
CA ARG A 401 -12.09 10.42 16.47
C ARG A 401 -11.33 10.32 17.79
N THR A 402 -10.56 11.35 18.08
CA THR A 402 -9.83 11.48 19.34
C THR A 402 -10.76 11.49 20.54
N GLY A 403 -10.39 10.72 21.57
CA GLY A 403 -11.20 10.50 22.77
C GLY A 403 -12.10 9.26 22.70
N GLU A 404 -12.29 8.68 21.51
CA GLU A 404 -12.90 7.36 21.36
C GLU A 404 -11.84 6.25 21.43
N MET A 405 -12.25 4.99 21.34
CA MET A 405 -11.32 3.86 21.40
C MET A 405 -10.30 3.90 20.25
N ASP A 406 -9.03 3.75 20.60
CA ASP A 406 -7.91 3.76 19.66
C ASP A 406 -7.28 2.36 19.49
N THR A 407 -6.11 2.29 18.84
CA THR A 407 -5.33 1.05 18.62
C THR A 407 -5.14 0.26 19.90
N ARG A 408 -4.78 0.92 21.01
CA ARG A 408 -4.49 0.26 22.29
C ARG A 408 -5.73 -0.42 22.86
N GLY A 409 -6.88 0.23 22.74
CA GLY A 409 -8.17 -0.36 23.11
C GLY A 409 -8.51 -1.59 22.27
N SER A 410 -8.33 -1.52 20.94
CA SER A 410 -8.55 -2.69 20.07
C SER A 410 -7.66 -3.89 20.44
N HIS A 411 -6.41 -3.64 20.85
CA HIS A 411 -5.49 -4.70 21.32
C HIS A 411 -5.95 -5.32 22.63
N PHE A 412 -6.51 -4.53 23.55
CA PHE A 412 -7.14 -5.05 24.76
C PHE A 412 -8.32 -5.99 24.43
N TYR A 413 -9.24 -5.57 23.57
CA TYR A 413 -10.38 -6.42 23.19
C TYR A 413 -9.95 -7.68 22.46
N LEU A 414 -8.94 -7.63 21.59
CA LEU A 414 -8.39 -8.84 20.98
C LEU A 414 -7.85 -9.79 22.06
N ALA A 415 -7.08 -9.28 23.03
CA ALA A 415 -6.54 -10.11 24.11
C ALA A 415 -7.65 -10.73 24.97
N LEU A 416 -8.71 -9.98 25.27
CA LEU A 416 -9.88 -10.46 25.98
C LEU A 416 -10.57 -11.60 25.22
N TYR A 417 -10.96 -11.36 23.96
CA TYR A 417 -11.66 -12.35 23.16
C TYR A 417 -10.80 -13.59 22.86
N TRP A 418 -9.49 -13.41 22.72
CA TRP A 418 -8.58 -14.53 22.51
C TRP A 418 -8.41 -15.38 23.77
N ALA A 419 -8.26 -14.75 24.94
CA ALA A 419 -8.22 -15.47 26.21
C ALA A 419 -9.52 -16.24 26.46
N GLN A 420 -10.68 -15.65 26.14
CA GLN A 420 -11.98 -16.32 26.25
C GLN A 420 -12.06 -17.55 25.32
N ALA A 421 -11.77 -17.38 24.03
CA ALA A 421 -11.78 -18.49 23.07
C ALA A 421 -10.80 -19.61 23.46
N LEU A 422 -9.63 -19.26 23.98
CA LEU A 422 -8.65 -20.21 24.50
C LEU A 422 -9.13 -20.96 25.75
N ALA A 423 -9.89 -20.30 26.61
CA ALA A 423 -10.48 -20.91 27.81
C ALA A 423 -11.69 -21.81 27.50
N GLU A 424 -12.40 -21.55 26.40
CA GLU A 424 -13.62 -22.26 26.01
C GLU A 424 -13.38 -23.47 25.09
N GLN A 425 -12.28 -23.50 24.34
CA GLN A 425 -11.96 -24.63 23.46
C GLN A 425 -11.75 -25.95 24.23
N THR A 426 -12.03 -27.06 23.56
CA THR A 426 -12.02 -28.41 24.15
C THR A 426 -10.91 -29.33 23.60
N ASP A 427 -10.07 -28.84 22.70
CA ASP A 427 -9.00 -29.60 22.04
C ASP A 427 -7.77 -29.80 22.97
N ASP A 428 -7.42 -28.82 23.82
CA ASP A 428 -6.39 -28.92 24.87
C ASP A 428 -6.92 -28.35 26.20
N ILE A 429 -7.40 -29.23 27.08
CA ILE A 429 -7.97 -28.89 28.39
C ILE A 429 -6.96 -28.19 29.31
N LYS A 430 -5.66 -28.52 29.21
CA LYS A 430 -4.64 -27.86 30.04
C LYS A 430 -4.42 -26.43 29.59
N MET A 431 -4.44 -26.19 28.27
CA MET A 431 -4.38 -24.85 27.70
C MET A 431 -5.63 -24.04 28.08
N ALA A 432 -6.83 -24.63 28.01
CA ALA A 432 -8.06 -23.99 28.46
C ALA A 432 -8.00 -23.57 29.93
N ALA A 433 -7.59 -24.48 30.81
CA ALA A 433 -7.41 -24.18 32.22
C ALA A 433 -6.38 -23.06 32.46
N HIS A 434 -5.27 -23.06 31.73
CA HIS A 434 -4.25 -22.02 31.84
C HIS A 434 -4.78 -20.62 31.48
N PHE A 435 -5.58 -20.49 30.42
CA PHE A 435 -6.12 -19.20 29.97
C PHE A 435 -7.40 -18.77 30.70
N SER A 436 -8.08 -19.67 31.41
CA SER A 436 -9.33 -19.37 32.15
C SER A 436 -9.19 -18.21 33.15
N ASN A 437 -8.07 -18.18 33.89
CA ASN A 437 -7.83 -17.11 34.86
C ASN A 437 -7.58 -15.75 34.18
N LEU A 438 -6.81 -15.74 33.08
CA LEU A 438 -6.58 -14.51 32.32
C LEU A 438 -7.90 -14.00 31.71
N ALA A 439 -8.70 -14.88 31.10
CA ALA A 439 -9.99 -14.52 30.51
C ALA A 439 -10.93 -13.87 31.54
N LYS A 440 -10.99 -14.46 32.75
CA LYS A 440 -11.78 -13.93 33.86
C LYS A 440 -11.29 -12.54 34.30
N ILE A 441 -9.99 -12.38 34.54
CA ILE A 441 -9.42 -11.11 35.01
C ILE A 441 -9.62 -9.99 33.99
N LEU A 442 -9.41 -10.27 32.69
CA LEU A 442 -9.63 -9.28 31.64
C LEU A 442 -11.10 -8.88 31.53
N ALA A 443 -12.03 -9.83 31.66
CA ALA A 443 -13.46 -9.56 31.62
C ALA A 443 -13.93 -8.73 32.84
N GLU A 444 -13.49 -9.11 34.05
CA GLU A 444 -13.84 -8.38 35.28
C GLU A 444 -13.19 -6.98 35.34
N SER A 445 -12.10 -6.76 34.61
CA SER A 445 -11.36 -5.50 34.58
C SER A 445 -11.66 -4.61 33.36
N GLU A 446 -12.62 -4.99 32.51
CA GLU A 446 -12.90 -4.32 31.23
C GLU A 446 -13.12 -2.80 31.40
N ASP A 447 -14.05 -2.40 32.27
CA ASP A 447 -14.37 -0.98 32.48
C ASP A 447 -13.17 -0.18 33.02
N LYS A 448 -12.40 -0.80 33.92
CA LYS A 448 -11.22 -0.16 34.50
C LYS A 448 -10.12 0.05 33.46
N ILE A 449 -9.85 -0.97 32.65
CA ILE A 449 -8.86 -0.89 31.56
C ILE A 449 -9.28 0.16 30.53
N ASN A 450 -10.54 0.16 30.10
CA ASN A 450 -11.07 1.16 29.17
C ASN A 450 -10.93 2.58 29.73
N SER A 451 -11.19 2.78 31.02
CA SER A 451 -11.02 4.08 31.68
C SER A 451 -9.56 4.53 31.71
N GLU A 452 -8.63 3.66 32.10
CA GLU A 452 -7.19 3.95 32.12
C GLU A 452 -6.64 4.29 30.72
N LEU A 453 -7.15 3.64 29.66
CA LEU A 453 -6.79 3.96 28.28
C LEU A 453 -7.35 5.32 27.86
N ALA A 454 -8.62 5.60 28.16
CA ALA A 454 -9.31 6.83 27.78
C ALA A 454 -8.69 8.09 28.42
N GLU A 455 -8.25 7.99 29.67
CA GLU A 455 -7.56 9.08 30.40
C GLU A 455 -6.27 9.53 29.71
N SER A 456 -5.67 8.69 28.86
CA SER A 456 -4.43 9.03 28.14
C SER A 456 -4.67 9.90 26.89
N TYR A 457 -5.88 9.93 26.35
CA TYR A 457 -6.17 10.60 25.07
C TYR A 457 -6.22 12.14 25.17
N SER A 458 -6.12 12.82 24.03
CA SER A 458 -6.27 14.27 23.86
C SER A 458 -5.16 15.13 24.48
N VAL A 459 -3.95 14.58 24.61
CA VAL A 459 -2.79 15.31 25.14
C VAL A 459 -1.64 15.25 24.13
N PRO A 460 -0.96 16.37 23.82
CA PRO A 460 0.26 16.34 23.03
C PRO A 460 1.35 15.53 23.73
N VAL A 461 2.15 14.79 22.94
CA VAL A 461 3.18 13.89 23.47
C VAL A 461 4.51 14.08 22.77
N ASP A 462 5.59 13.97 23.55
CA ASP A 462 6.95 13.96 23.04
C ASP A 462 7.52 12.54 23.13
N LEU A 463 7.76 11.90 21.99
CA LEU A 463 8.37 10.58 21.91
C LEU A 463 9.91 10.63 21.75
N GLY A 464 10.53 11.81 21.85
CA GLY A 464 11.98 11.98 21.75
C GLY A 464 12.54 11.89 20.33
N GLY A 465 11.68 11.89 19.30
CA GLY A 465 12.07 11.84 17.89
C GLY A 465 10.90 11.52 16.96
N TYR A 466 11.21 11.18 15.69
CA TYR A 466 10.24 10.73 14.70
C TYR A 466 10.65 9.40 14.04
N PHE A 467 11.83 9.36 13.41
CA PHE A 467 12.37 8.12 12.82
C PHE A 467 13.05 7.21 13.85
N VAL A 468 13.65 7.82 14.88
CA VAL A 468 14.26 7.11 16.01
C VAL A 468 13.62 7.68 17.26
N LEU A 469 12.79 6.87 17.91
CA LEU A 469 12.02 7.26 19.10
C LEU A 469 12.74 6.81 20.37
N ASP A 470 12.49 7.51 21.47
CA ASP A 470 12.89 7.04 22.80
C ASP A 470 12.03 5.84 23.20
N GLN A 471 12.67 4.67 23.35
CA GLN A 471 11.97 3.42 23.64
C GLN A 471 11.21 3.44 24.98
N LYS A 472 11.71 4.15 25.99
CA LYS A 472 11.04 4.23 27.29
C LYS A 472 9.78 5.06 27.18
N LYS A 473 9.85 6.20 26.49
CA LYS A 473 8.69 7.07 26.23
C LYS A 473 7.61 6.33 25.42
N VAL A 474 8.01 5.65 24.34
CA VAL A 474 7.08 4.84 23.52
C VAL A 474 6.42 3.74 24.35
N LYS A 475 7.19 2.98 25.14
CA LYS A 475 6.64 1.89 25.96
C LYS A 475 5.64 2.40 26.98
N SER A 476 5.93 3.52 27.65
CA SER A 476 5.02 4.14 28.62
C SER A 476 3.72 4.61 27.95
N LEU A 477 3.83 5.24 26.78
CA LEU A 477 2.68 5.79 26.06
C LEU A 477 1.80 4.72 25.41
N MET A 478 2.41 3.66 24.88
CA MET A 478 1.69 2.57 24.20
C MET A 478 1.07 1.57 25.17
N ARG A 479 1.44 1.62 26.46
CA ARG A 479 0.94 0.71 27.50
C ARG A 479 0.53 1.45 28.78
N PRO A 480 -0.40 2.43 28.71
CA PRO A 480 -0.71 3.28 29.85
C PRO A 480 -1.57 2.58 30.92
N SER A 481 -2.33 1.54 30.55
CA SER A 481 -3.14 0.78 31.52
C SER A 481 -2.28 -0.13 32.38
N THR A 482 -2.16 0.22 33.66
CA THR A 482 -1.44 -0.59 34.66
C THR A 482 -2.19 -1.90 34.90
N THR A 483 -3.53 -1.84 34.98
CA THR A 483 -4.36 -3.02 35.17
C THR A 483 -4.18 -4.04 34.05
N PHE A 484 -4.17 -3.59 32.79
CA PHE A 484 -3.95 -4.49 31.65
C PHE A 484 -2.53 -5.07 31.64
N ASN A 485 -1.53 -4.25 31.94
CA ASN A 485 -0.14 -4.69 32.03
C ASN A 485 0.07 -5.77 33.09
N GLU A 486 -0.55 -5.62 34.27
CA GLU A 486 -0.48 -6.59 35.36
C GLU A 486 -1.22 -7.89 35.01
N ALA A 487 -2.42 -7.80 34.41
CA ALA A 487 -3.17 -8.97 33.98
C ALA A 487 -2.37 -9.87 33.02
N LEU A 488 -1.67 -9.28 32.04
CA LEU A 488 -0.84 -10.01 31.08
C LEU A 488 0.43 -10.63 31.68
N LEU A 489 0.83 -10.26 32.91
CA LEU A 489 1.96 -10.89 33.58
C LEU A 489 1.60 -12.21 34.27
N ILE A 490 0.31 -12.47 34.50
CA ILE A 490 -0.18 -13.67 35.21
C ILE A 490 0.02 -14.95 34.38
N THR A 491 0.19 -14.82 33.06
CA THR A 491 0.47 -15.94 32.15
C THR A 491 1.95 -16.23 31.94
N LYS A 492 2.86 -15.49 32.61
CA LYS A 492 4.28 -15.84 32.69
C LYS A 492 4.53 -16.78 33.85
#